data_AF-A0A6G4U138-F1
#
_entry.id   AF-A0A6G4U138-F1
#
_cell.length_a   1.000
_cell.length_b   1.000
_cell.length_c   1.000
_cell.angle_alpha   90.00
_cell.angle_beta   90.00
_cell.angle_gamma   90.00
#
_symmetry.space_group_name_H-M   'P 1'
#
loop_
_entity.id
_entity.type
_entity.pdbx_description
1 polymer ?
#
loop_
_entity_poly.entity_id
_entity_poly.type
_entity_poly.pdbx_seq_one_letter_code
_entity_poly.pdbx_strand_id
1 'polypeptide(L)'
;MTGRTAAWGSGRIALIAILAGAVLAAGLWILVDQRSSAPHGPSRVIDMPVVGAELVHYEQNTDRVPKLNTVLRSPADAVAFAGWFPEDGEELARKLTARDFERHSLVALGWSSGCTQGESAQLTVSSGVPPDFSMQLLDTSTSDTCYAPWNAVAVFSVPKSRVPEDTRLMGQAPLPPGPSELQAFQPLTGKHDPRAVEVSQPDQLEDFLKTLPAPTAAKLDGELDSDSGAVRRFAFINRGCGTSAVLQLTEERLRPVPSAEVGGANCHHPRPYAAIFTVHADRVPPEAVLDEDA
;
A
#
# COMPACT_ATOMS: atom_id res chain seq x y z
N MET A 1 105.05 28.56 22.56
CA MET A 1 104.01 27.84 21.80
C MET A 1 102.68 28.14 22.50
N THR A 2 102.04 29.32 22.38
CA THR A 2 101.38 29.94 21.20
C THR A 2 100.54 28.93 20.40
N GLY A 3 99.22 29.04 20.23
CA GLY A 3 98.31 30.15 20.52
C GLY A 3 96.82 29.77 20.40
N ARG A 4 95.98 30.81 20.54
CA ARG A 4 94.52 30.87 20.37
C ARG A 4 94.11 30.92 18.89
N THR A 5 92.90 30.44 18.58
CA THR A 5 91.84 31.03 17.69
C THR A 5 90.60 30.10 17.80
N ALA A 6 89.38 30.49 18.18
CA ALA A 6 88.41 31.48 17.69
C ALA A 6 87.79 31.14 16.31
N ALA A 7 86.49 30.82 16.26
CA ALA A 7 85.52 31.38 15.30
C ALA A 7 84.08 30.87 15.54
N TRP A 8 83.20 31.81 15.88
CA TRP A 8 81.76 31.77 15.64
C TRP A 8 81.49 31.83 14.12
N GLY A 9 80.44 31.15 13.65
CA GLY A 9 79.99 31.22 12.26
C GLY A 9 78.64 30.53 12.05
N SER A 10 77.57 31.28 12.29
CA SER A 10 76.19 30.94 11.99
C SER A 10 75.96 30.75 10.49
N GLY A 11 75.43 29.58 10.10
CA GLY A 11 74.93 29.31 8.77
C GLY A 11 73.70 28.42 8.84
N ARG A 12 72.51 29.03 8.75
CA ARG A 12 71.25 28.33 8.51
C ARG A 12 71.23 27.88 7.05
N ILE A 13 71.23 26.58 6.81
CA ILE A 13 70.76 25.99 5.56
C ILE A 13 69.71 24.95 5.92
N ALA A 14 68.50 25.20 5.42
CA ALA A 14 67.36 24.33 5.52
C ALA A 14 67.62 22.98 4.85
N LEU A 15 67.26 21.89 5.53
CA LEU A 15 67.00 20.61 4.89
C LEU A 15 65.81 19.97 5.62
N ILE A 16 64.64 20.25 5.06
CA ILE A 16 63.41 19.53 5.31
C ILE A 16 63.59 18.16 4.65
N ALA A 17 63.72 17.11 5.47
CA ALA A 17 63.64 15.72 5.02
C ALA A 17 62.44 15.08 5.72
N ILE A 18 61.35 14.96 4.95
CA ILE A 18 60.11 14.27 5.29
C ILE A 18 60.45 12.78 5.41
N LEU A 19 60.30 12.21 6.60
CA LEU A 19 60.25 10.77 6.78
C LEU A 19 58.89 10.40 7.39
N ALA A 20 58.11 9.74 6.55
CA ALA A 20 56.84 9.10 6.87
C ALA A 20 57.05 8.09 8.01
N GLY A 21 56.36 8.32 9.13
CA GLY A 21 56.28 7.40 10.26
C GLY A 21 54.82 7.31 10.71
N ALA A 22 54.23 6.15 10.46
CA ALA A 22 52.82 5.81 10.62
C ALA A 22 52.17 6.28 11.93
N VAL A 23 51.03 6.97 11.79
CA VAL A 23 50.01 7.12 12.83
C VAL A 23 49.28 5.78 12.96
N LEU A 24 49.62 5.01 13.99
CA LEU A 24 48.84 3.85 14.43
C LEU A 24 48.91 3.75 15.95
N ALA A 25 47.87 4.24 16.62
CA ALA A 25 47.29 3.66 17.84
C ALA A 25 46.14 4.56 18.35
N ALA A 26 45.04 4.52 17.62
CA ALA A 26 43.73 4.80 18.19
C ALA A 26 43.36 3.62 19.11
N GLY A 27 42.93 3.91 20.33
CA GLY A 27 42.54 2.92 21.32
C GLY A 27 41.48 3.44 22.26
N LEU A 28 40.43 4.09 21.72
CA LEU A 28 39.17 4.27 22.42
C LEU A 28 38.17 3.29 21.78
N TRP A 29 38.03 2.11 22.40
CA TRP A 29 36.96 1.18 22.08
C TRP A 29 35.67 1.69 22.70
N ILE A 30 34.94 2.51 21.94
CA ILE A 30 33.50 2.65 22.16
C ILE A 30 32.89 1.37 21.58
N LEU A 31 32.56 0.43 22.46
CA LEU A 31 31.67 -0.68 22.16
C LEU A 31 30.27 -0.10 21.90
N VAL A 32 30.04 0.32 20.66
CA VAL A 32 28.69 0.35 20.10
C VAL A 32 28.32 -1.11 19.91
N ASP A 33 27.39 -1.59 20.72
CA ASP A 33 26.79 -2.92 20.59
C ASP A 33 26.04 -2.97 19.25
N GLN A 34 26.76 -3.27 18.16
CA GLN A 34 26.19 -3.59 16.87
C GLN A 34 25.69 -5.04 16.89
N ARG A 35 24.68 -5.30 17.72
CA ARG A 35 23.65 -6.28 17.36
C ARG A 35 22.69 -5.62 16.40
N SER A 36 23.19 -5.25 15.23
CA SER A 36 22.32 -4.95 14.09
C SER A 36 21.70 -6.27 13.67
N SER A 37 20.51 -6.57 14.19
CA SER A 37 19.62 -7.58 13.65
C SER A 37 19.60 -7.42 12.14
N ALA A 38 19.95 -8.47 11.40
CA ALA A 38 19.88 -8.43 9.95
C ALA A 38 18.45 -8.01 9.55
N PRO A 39 18.30 -7.18 8.48
CA PRO A 39 16.98 -6.81 7.97
C PRO A 39 16.12 -8.06 7.75
N HIS A 40 14.99 -8.14 8.44
CA HIS A 40 13.99 -9.18 8.22
C HIS A 40 12.87 -8.58 7.36
N GLY A 41 12.91 -8.91 6.08
CA GLY A 41 12.07 -8.33 5.02
C GLY A 41 12.34 -9.04 3.69
N PRO A 42 11.43 -8.96 2.71
CA PRO A 42 11.77 -9.21 1.32
C PRO A 42 12.61 -8.02 0.81
N SER A 43 13.79 -7.82 1.41
CA SER A 43 14.76 -6.85 0.92
C SER A 43 15.62 -7.53 -0.12
N ARG A 44 15.61 -6.98 -1.34
CA ARG A 44 16.65 -7.30 -2.31
C ARG A 44 17.93 -6.57 -1.88
N VAL A 45 19.08 -7.07 -2.33
CA VAL A 45 20.43 -6.65 -1.87
C VAL A 45 20.72 -5.15 -2.12
N ILE A 46 19.83 -4.39 -2.77
CA ILE A 46 19.98 -2.96 -3.10
C ILE A 46 18.66 -2.20 -2.92
N ASP A 47 17.98 -2.37 -1.79
CA ASP A 47 16.81 -1.57 -1.46
C ASP A 47 17.22 -0.36 -0.60
N MET A 48 16.76 0.84 -0.99
CA MET A 48 17.03 2.10 -0.28
C MET A 48 15.77 2.64 0.40
N PRO A 49 15.87 3.34 1.54
CA PRO A 49 14.74 4.04 2.13
C PRO A 49 14.12 5.04 1.16
N VAL A 50 12.79 5.09 1.09
CA VAL A 50 12.08 6.06 0.25
C VAL A 50 12.07 7.42 0.92
N VAL A 51 12.81 8.37 0.35
CA VAL A 51 12.87 9.75 0.86
C VAL A 51 11.49 10.40 0.82
N GLY A 52 11.03 10.88 1.98
CA GLY A 52 9.73 11.54 2.14
C GLY A 52 8.56 10.58 2.34
N ALA A 53 8.80 9.27 2.49
CA ALA A 53 7.77 8.33 2.93
C ALA A 53 7.53 8.44 4.45
N GLU A 54 6.26 8.53 4.86
CA GLU A 54 5.82 8.53 6.26
C GLU A 54 5.05 7.25 6.56
N LEU A 55 5.40 6.54 7.63
CA LEU A 55 4.60 5.42 8.13
C LEU A 55 3.28 5.96 8.73
N VAL A 56 2.15 5.63 8.11
CA VAL A 56 0.82 6.10 8.53
C VAL A 56 0.18 5.10 9.47
N HIS A 57 0.23 3.81 9.12
CA HIS A 57 -0.36 2.73 9.90
C HIS A 57 0.60 1.54 9.86
N TYR A 58 0.72 0.87 11.00
CA TYR A 58 1.47 -0.36 11.16
C TYR A 58 0.71 -1.24 12.13
N GLU A 59 0.56 -2.49 11.77
CA GLU A 59 0.08 -3.54 12.65
C GLU A 59 0.83 -4.82 12.35
N GLN A 60 0.95 -5.66 13.37
CA GLN A 60 1.48 -7.00 13.23
C GLN A 60 0.71 -7.93 14.16
N ASN A 61 0.15 -9.00 13.61
CA ASN A 61 -0.63 -9.98 14.34
C ASN A 61 -0.34 -11.40 13.80
N THR A 62 -0.88 -12.41 14.48
CA THR A 62 -0.80 -13.81 14.02
C THR A 62 -2.01 -14.22 13.17
N ASP A 63 -2.98 -13.32 13.02
CA ASP A 63 -4.17 -13.56 12.23
C ASP A 63 -3.83 -13.56 10.75
N ARG A 64 -4.68 -14.22 9.96
CA ARG A 64 -4.43 -14.37 8.53
C ARG A 64 -4.68 -13.05 7.81
N VAL A 65 -3.64 -12.24 7.70
CA VAL A 65 -3.64 -11.06 6.85
C VAL A 65 -3.64 -11.49 5.38
N PRO A 66 -4.52 -10.95 4.52
CA PRO A 66 -4.46 -11.17 3.08
C PRO A 66 -3.12 -10.70 2.49
N LYS A 67 -2.79 -11.12 1.26
CA LYS A 67 -1.72 -10.44 0.52
C LYS A 67 -2.21 -9.04 0.15
N LEU A 68 -1.71 -8.03 0.86
CA LEU A 68 -2.13 -6.64 0.72
C LEU A 68 -1.02 -5.83 0.08
N ASN A 69 -0.93 -5.85 -1.25
CA ASN A 69 0.09 -5.10 -1.98
C ASN A 69 -0.61 -4.15 -2.95
N THR A 70 -0.96 -2.95 -2.50
CA THR A 70 -1.72 -1.98 -3.30
C THR A 70 -1.23 -0.55 -3.14
N VAL A 71 -1.67 0.31 -4.07
CA VAL A 71 -1.46 1.77 -4.01
C VAL A 71 -2.82 2.44 -3.99
N LEU A 72 -3.11 3.15 -2.90
CA LEU A 72 -4.32 3.93 -2.70
C LEU A 72 -4.07 5.33 -3.25
N ARG A 73 -4.80 5.71 -4.29
CA ARG A 73 -4.64 6.99 -5.00
C ARG A 73 -5.77 7.97 -4.72
N SER A 74 -6.83 7.51 -4.06
CA SER A 74 -7.99 8.32 -3.70
C SER A 74 -8.52 7.98 -2.31
N PRO A 75 -9.34 8.86 -1.70
CA PRO A 75 -10.09 8.53 -0.51
C PRO A 75 -10.99 7.30 -0.67
N ALA A 76 -11.54 7.07 -1.87
CA ALA A 76 -12.35 5.89 -2.16
C ALA A 76 -11.52 4.59 -2.03
N ASP A 77 -10.30 4.58 -2.55
CA ASP A 77 -9.38 3.44 -2.39
C ASP A 77 -9.08 3.15 -0.92
N ALA A 78 -8.91 4.19 -0.09
CA ALA A 78 -8.71 4.04 1.34
C ALA A 78 -9.92 3.43 2.07
N VAL A 79 -11.13 3.81 1.66
CA VAL A 79 -12.37 3.20 2.18
C VAL A 79 -12.49 1.74 1.75
N ALA A 80 -12.13 1.41 0.51
CA ALA A 80 -12.13 0.02 0.04
C ALA A 80 -11.07 -0.84 0.76
N PHE A 81 -9.88 -0.28 0.97
CA PHE A 81 -8.78 -0.95 1.68
C PHE A 81 -9.14 -1.32 3.11
N ALA A 82 -9.87 -0.44 3.80
CA ALA A 82 -10.37 -0.74 5.13
C ALA A 82 -11.27 -1.99 5.21
N GLY A 83 -11.91 -2.38 4.10
CA GLY A 83 -12.73 -3.60 4.06
C GLY A 83 -11.96 -4.91 4.27
N TRP A 84 -10.61 -4.87 4.26
CA TRP A 84 -9.79 -6.00 4.68
C TRP A 84 -9.78 -6.23 6.19
N PHE A 85 -10.19 -5.24 6.98
CA PHE A 85 -10.11 -5.20 8.44
C PHE A 85 -11.53 -4.98 9.01
N PRO A 86 -12.35 -6.02 9.20
CA PRO A 86 -13.74 -5.85 9.60
C PRO A 86 -13.90 -5.15 10.97
N GLU A 87 -13.05 -5.50 11.95
CA GLU A 87 -13.16 -4.99 13.33
C GLU A 87 -12.72 -3.51 13.44
N ASP A 88 -11.60 -3.13 12.80
CA ASP A 88 -11.01 -1.79 12.91
C ASP A 88 -11.18 -0.92 11.65
N GLY A 89 -11.90 -1.43 10.65
CA GLY A 89 -11.93 -0.87 9.30
C GLY A 89 -12.43 0.56 9.25
N GLU A 90 -13.44 0.92 10.04
CA GLU A 90 -13.95 2.30 10.05
C GLU A 90 -12.92 3.30 10.59
N GLU A 91 -12.20 2.94 11.65
CA GLU A 91 -11.14 3.79 12.19
C GLU A 91 -9.98 3.92 11.21
N LEU A 92 -9.57 2.80 10.61
CA LEU A 92 -8.54 2.78 9.58
C LEU A 92 -8.96 3.65 8.38
N ALA A 93 -10.18 3.51 7.88
CA ALA A 93 -10.72 4.33 6.79
C ALA A 93 -10.64 5.83 7.12
N ARG A 94 -11.10 6.24 8.32
CA ARG A 94 -10.99 7.64 8.76
C ARG A 94 -9.54 8.11 8.78
N LYS A 95 -8.64 7.31 9.36
CA LYS A 95 -7.20 7.63 9.46
C LYS A 95 -6.54 7.79 8.09
N LEU A 96 -6.86 6.91 7.13
CA LEU A 96 -6.30 6.94 5.79
C LEU A 96 -6.91 8.05 4.92
N THR A 97 -8.23 8.26 4.97
CA THR A 97 -8.93 9.31 4.19
C THR A 97 -8.60 10.73 4.62
N ALA A 98 -8.12 10.93 5.85
CA ALA A 98 -7.65 12.23 6.33
C ALA A 98 -6.35 12.71 5.64
N ARG A 99 -5.72 11.88 4.80
CA ARG A 99 -4.49 12.21 4.09
C ARG A 99 -4.75 13.06 2.85
N ASP A 100 -3.77 13.89 2.52
CA ASP A 100 -3.81 14.75 1.32
C ASP A 100 -3.52 13.92 0.06
N PHE A 101 -4.59 13.31 -0.47
CA PHE A 101 -4.57 12.57 -1.72
C PHE A 101 -4.37 13.46 -2.95
N GLU A 102 -4.24 14.78 -2.85
CA GLU A 102 -3.80 15.60 -4.00
C GLU A 102 -2.28 15.54 -4.15
N ARG A 103 -1.55 15.47 -3.02
CA ARG A 103 -0.08 15.50 -3.00
C ARG A 103 0.56 14.13 -2.78
N HIS A 104 -0.15 13.21 -2.14
CA HIS A 104 0.38 11.91 -1.76
C HIS A 104 -0.48 10.77 -2.32
N SER A 105 0.16 9.62 -2.49
CA SER A 105 -0.49 8.32 -2.60
C SER A 105 -0.15 7.52 -1.35
N LEU A 106 -0.98 6.55 -0.98
CA LEU A 106 -0.65 5.62 0.09
C LEU A 106 -0.19 4.29 -0.52
N VAL A 107 0.93 3.76 -0.06
CA VAL A 107 1.44 2.44 -0.44
C VAL A 107 1.16 1.49 0.72
N ALA A 108 0.31 0.50 0.50
CA ALA A 108 -0.05 -0.51 1.49
C ALA A 108 0.64 -1.83 1.14
N LEU A 109 1.36 -2.39 2.11
CA LEU A 109 2.13 -3.62 1.98
C LEU A 109 1.78 -4.58 3.12
N GLY A 110 1.55 -5.85 2.77
CA GLY A 110 1.19 -6.92 3.68
C GLY A 110 2.01 -8.16 3.38
N TRP A 111 2.69 -8.70 4.40
CA TRP A 111 3.49 -9.90 4.24
C TRP A 111 3.62 -10.69 5.54
N SER A 112 3.91 -11.99 5.41
CA SER A 112 4.26 -12.83 6.55
C SER A 112 5.74 -12.70 6.86
N SER A 113 6.06 -12.22 8.05
CA SER A 113 7.43 -12.10 8.56
C SER A 113 7.91 -13.38 9.27
N GLY A 114 7.12 -14.46 9.21
CA GLY A 114 7.44 -15.72 9.86
C GLY A 114 7.52 -15.55 11.38
N CYS A 115 8.58 -16.05 12.01
CA CYS A 115 8.78 -15.91 13.46
C CYS A 115 9.49 -14.62 13.88
N THR A 116 9.43 -13.58 13.03
CA THR A 116 10.03 -12.27 13.30
C THR A 116 8.94 -11.25 13.62
N GLN A 117 9.07 -10.60 14.77
CA GLN A 117 8.29 -9.43 15.14
C GLN A 117 9.08 -8.15 14.83
N GLY A 118 8.37 -7.05 14.59
CA GLY A 118 8.93 -5.69 14.54
C GLY A 118 8.00 -4.72 15.26
N GLU A 119 8.54 -3.64 15.79
CA GLU A 119 7.73 -2.57 16.40
C GLU A 119 7.29 -1.52 15.36
N SER A 120 7.93 -1.53 14.18
CA SER A 120 7.69 -0.56 13.12
C SER A 120 8.14 -1.11 11.76
N ALA A 121 7.94 -0.31 10.71
CA ALA A 121 8.36 -0.63 9.36
C ALA A 121 8.84 0.60 8.59
N GLN A 122 9.70 0.36 7.61
CA GLN A 122 10.18 1.36 6.66
C GLN A 122 9.86 0.93 5.23
N LEU A 123 9.39 1.87 4.42
CA LEU A 123 9.24 1.68 2.99
C LEU A 123 10.61 1.78 2.32
N THR A 124 10.94 0.75 1.54
CA THR A 124 12.16 0.69 0.75
C THR A 124 11.82 0.60 -0.74
N VAL A 125 12.76 0.98 -1.60
CA VAL A 125 12.60 0.92 -3.05
C VAL A 125 13.88 0.40 -3.70
N SER A 126 13.72 -0.49 -4.67
CA SER A 126 14.86 -0.92 -5.50
C SER A 126 15.21 0.16 -6.53
N SER A 127 16.46 0.22 -6.97
CA SER A 127 16.92 1.19 -7.99
C SER A 127 16.40 0.92 -9.42
N GLY A 128 15.45 -0.01 -9.58
CA GLY A 128 14.86 -0.36 -10.88
C GLY A 128 13.88 0.69 -11.40
N VAL A 129 13.62 0.62 -12.71
CA VAL A 129 12.53 1.34 -13.38
C VAL A 129 11.64 0.30 -14.07
N PRO A 130 10.35 0.19 -13.75
CA PRO A 130 9.61 0.99 -12.76
C PRO A 130 10.10 0.78 -11.31
N PRO A 131 9.81 1.73 -10.39
CA PRO A 131 10.14 1.56 -8.98
C PRO A 131 9.43 0.33 -8.42
N ASP A 132 10.17 -0.47 -7.65
CA ASP A 132 9.63 -1.64 -6.95
C ASP A 132 9.75 -1.40 -5.45
N PHE A 133 8.62 -1.13 -4.79
CA PHE A 133 8.57 -0.86 -3.37
C PHE A 133 8.49 -2.15 -2.57
N SER A 134 9.19 -2.18 -1.45
CA SER A 134 9.14 -3.24 -0.46
C SER A 134 9.06 -2.63 0.94
N MET A 135 8.94 -3.48 1.93
CA MET A 135 8.90 -3.09 3.33
C MET A 135 10.02 -3.81 4.09
N GLN A 136 10.67 -3.07 4.97
CA GLN A 136 11.63 -3.59 5.93
C GLN A 136 11.07 -3.41 7.35
N LEU A 137 11.05 -4.48 8.15
CA LEU A 137 10.73 -4.36 9.57
C LEU A 137 11.87 -3.69 10.34
N LEU A 138 11.51 -2.84 11.29
CA LEU A 138 12.43 -2.17 12.21
C LEU A 138 12.24 -2.71 13.62
N ASP A 139 13.28 -2.54 14.44
CA ASP A 139 13.27 -2.91 15.87
C ASP A 139 12.80 -4.36 16.09
N THR A 140 13.48 -5.28 15.41
CA THR A 140 13.01 -6.66 15.25
C THR A 140 13.46 -7.58 16.37
N SER A 141 12.58 -8.53 16.71
CA SER A 141 12.86 -9.67 17.56
C SER A 141 12.50 -10.96 16.81
N THR A 142 13.50 -11.84 16.63
CA THR A 142 13.35 -13.08 15.86
C THR A 142 13.49 -14.28 16.77
N SER A 143 12.53 -15.20 16.71
CA SER A 143 12.57 -16.49 17.41
C SER A 143 12.81 -17.63 16.42
N ASP A 144 13.55 -18.66 16.83
CA ASP A 144 13.79 -19.86 16.00
C ASP A 144 12.50 -20.65 15.74
N THR A 145 11.52 -20.55 16.66
CA THR A 145 10.21 -21.17 16.54
C THR A 145 9.12 -20.21 17.03
N CYS A 146 7.93 -20.31 16.45
CA CYS A 146 6.75 -19.57 16.85
C CYS A 146 5.50 -20.44 16.63
N TYR A 147 4.47 -20.24 17.45
CA TYR A 147 3.23 -21.02 17.35
C TYR A 147 2.48 -20.75 16.04
N ALA A 148 2.49 -19.51 15.58
CA ALA A 148 1.95 -19.06 14.30
C ALA A 148 2.87 -18.00 13.71
N PRO A 149 2.96 -17.87 12.37
CA PRO A 149 3.73 -16.81 11.75
C PRO A 149 3.08 -15.45 12.01
N TRP A 150 3.92 -14.44 12.22
CA TRP A 150 3.52 -13.05 12.25
C TRP A 150 3.24 -12.54 10.84
N ASN A 151 2.21 -11.73 10.71
CA ASN A 151 1.83 -11.04 9.50
C ASN A 151 1.81 -9.55 9.79
N ALA A 152 2.57 -8.79 9.00
CA ALA A 152 2.71 -7.35 9.15
C ALA A 152 1.98 -6.64 8.01
N VAL A 153 1.21 -5.62 8.36
CA VAL A 153 0.62 -4.64 7.44
C VAL A 153 1.22 -3.29 7.75
N ALA A 154 1.66 -2.58 6.70
CA ALA A 154 2.00 -1.18 6.82
C ALA A 154 1.40 -0.38 5.69
N VAL A 155 1.00 0.85 6.01
CA VAL A 155 0.57 1.85 5.04
C VAL A 155 1.50 3.05 5.16
N PHE A 156 2.11 3.43 4.03
CA PHE A 156 3.03 4.55 3.94
C PHE A 156 2.43 5.66 3.09
N SER A 157 2.49 6.90 3.55
CA SER A 157 2.23 8.08 2.73
C SER A 157 3.48 8.40 1.91
N VAL A 158 3.33 8.51 0.60
CA VAL A 158 4.44 8.73 -0.34
C VAL A 158 4.07 9.85 -1.31
N PRO A 159 4.98 10.80 -1.62
CA PRO A 159 4.71 11.82 -2.62
C PRO A 159 4.29 11.20 -3.94
N LYS A 160 3.20 11.68 -4.56
CA LYS A 160 2.66 11.11 -5.81
C LYS A 160 3.70 10.99 -6.92
N SER A 161 4.59 11.98 -7.03
CA SER A 161 5.68 12.00 -8.02
C SER A 161 6.66 10.83 -7.92
N ARG A 162 6.62 10.07 -6.82
CA ARG A 162 7.44 8.87 -6.60
C ARG A 162 6.70 7.57 -6.88
N VAL A 163 5.38 7.61 -7.09
CA VAL A 163 4.52 6.43 -7.27
C VAL A 163 3.83 6.48 -8.64
N PRO A 164 4.59 6.29 -9.75
CA PRO A 164 4.00 6.24 -11.08
C PRO A 164 3.02 5.08 -11.23
N GLU A 165 2.19 5.10 -12.28
CA GLU A 165 1.15 4.08 -12.51
C GLU A 165 1.73 2.67 -12.69
N ASP A 166 2.92 2.54 -13.26
CA ASP A 166 3.63 1.29 -13.51
C ASP A 166 4.46 0.80 -12.31
N THR A 167 4.34 1.46 -11.14
CA THR A 167 4.97 1.04 -9.87
C THR A 167 4.72 -0.43 -9.59
N ARG A 168 5.74 -1.12 -9.08
CA ARG A 168 5.64 -2.48 -8.57
C ARG A 168 5.70 -2.49 -7.05
N LEU A 169 5.07 -3.48 -6.45
CA LEU A 169 5.06 -3.75 -5.02
C LEU A 169 5.52 -5.19 -4.81
N MET A 170 6.67 -5.37 -4.16
CA MET A 170 7.28 -6.68 -3.90
C MET A 170 7.43 -7.53 -5.18
N GLY A 171 7.77 -6.90 -6.30
CA GLY A 171 7.94 -7.52 -7.60
C GLY A 171 6.65 -7.76 -8.39
N GLN A 172 5.49 -7.34 -7.91
CA GLN A 172 4.19 -7.54 -8.59
C GLN A 172 3.50 -6.21 -8.91
N ALA A 173 2.54 -6.23 -9.84
CA ALA A 173 1.66 -5.08 -10.03
C ALA A 173 0.80 -4.87 -8.78
N PRO A 174 0.38 -3.63 -8.46
CA PRO A 174 -0.52 -3.37 -7.36
C PRO A 174 -1.84 -4.13 -7.53
N LEU A 175 -2.28 -4.77 -6.46
CA LEU A 175 -3.60 -5.40 -6.37
C LEU A 175 -4.70 -4.33 -6.28
N PRO A 176 -5.97 -4.70 -6.54
CA PRO A 176 -7.11 -3.85 -6.21
C PRO A 176 -7.06 -3.34 -4.76
N PRO A 177 -7.61 -2.15 -4.48
CA PRO A 177 -7.45 -1.49 -3.18
C PRO A 177 -8.15 -2.24 -2.04
N GLY A 178 -9.27 -2.91 -2.30
CA GLY A 178 -10.08 -3.60 -1.28
C GLY A 178 -10.29 -5.09 -1.55
N PRO A 179 -11.08 -5.78 -0.71
CA PRO A 179 -11.40 -7.21 -0.87
C PRO A 179 -12.35 -7.51 -2.04
N SER A 180 -12.89 -6.46 -2.67
CA SER A 180 -13.76 -6.55 -3.83
C SER A 180 -13.03 -6.21 -5.12
N GLU A 181 -13.45 -6.82 -6.22
CA GLU A 181 -13.05 -6.42 -7.57
C GLU A 181 -14.26 -5.87 -8.32
N LEU A 182 -14.06 -4.76 -9.04
CA LEU A 182 -15.05 -4.25 -9.99
C LEU A 182 -14.95 -5.08 -11.28
N GLN A 183 -16.01 -5.82 -11.59
CA GLN A 183 -16.07 -6.66 -12.79
C GLN A 183 -16.62 -5.89 -13.99
N ALA A 184 -17.68 -5.12 -13.77
CA ALA A 184 -18.34 -4.38 -14.85
C ALA A 184 -18.88 -3.04 -14.35
N PHE A 185 -18.81 -2.01 -15.18
CA PHE A 185 -19.32 -0.67 -14.88
C PHE A 185 -19.88 -0.02 -16.14
N GLN A 186 -21.14 0.42 -16.10
CA GLN A 186 -21.76 1.09 -17.23
C GLN A 186 -22.52 2.35 -16.80
N PRO A 187 -22.28 3.50 -17.45
CA PRO A 187 -23.13 4.67 -17.25
C PRO A 187 -24.54 4.40 -17.78
N LEU A 188 -25.54 4.91 -17.07
CA LEU A 188 -26.94 4.82 -17.44
C LEU A 188 -27.45 6.17 -17.98
N THR A 189 -28.50 6.11 -18.81
CA THR A 189 -29.17 7.31 -19.33
C THR A 189 -30.59 7.37 -18.79
N GLY A 190 -31.11 8.58 -18.53
CA GLY A 190 -32.44 8.77 -17.95
C GLY A 190 -32.48 8.67 -16.43
N LYS A 191 -33.68 8.43 -15.88
CA LYS A 191 -33.89 8.24 -14.44
C LYS A 191 -33.91 6.74 -14.13
N HIS A 192 -33.14 6.36 -13.13
CA HIS A 192 -33.14 5.01 -12.57
C HIS A 192 -33.21 5.15 -11.06
N ASP A 193 -34.02 4.30 -10.44
CA ASP A 193 -34.08 4.20 -8.99
C ASP A 193 -32.84 3.44 -8.49
N PRO A 194 -32.27 3.84 -7.34
CA PRO A 194 -31.21 3.08 -6.71
C PRO A 194 -31.65 1.64 -6.47
N ARG A 195 -30.72 0.71 -6.60
CA ARG A 195 -30.97 -0.71 -6.40
C ARG A 195 -29.69 -1.40 -6.01
N ALA A 196 -29.75 -2.30 -5.03
CA ALA A 196 -28.66 -3.19 -4.71
C ALA A 196 -29.16 -4.63 -4.57
N VAL A 197 -28.48 -5.59 -5.21
CA VAL A 197 -28.89 -6.99 -5.18
C VAL A 197 -27.71 -7.93 -5.35
N GLU A 198 -27.75 -9.06 -4.65
CA GLU A 198 -26.81 -10.15 -4.91
C GLU A 198 -27.19 -10.87 -6.21
N VAL A 199 -26.22 -11.01 -7.12
CA VAL A 199 -26.35 -11.64 -8.44
C VAL A 199 -25.39 -12.81 -8.58
N SER A 200 -25.16 -13.53 -7.48
CA SER A 200 -24.25 -14.68 -7.44
C SER A 200 -24.74 -15.86 -8.29
N GLN A 201 -26.06 -16.00 -8.47
CA GLN A 201 -26.68 -17.04 -9.31
C GLN A 201 -27.06 -16.49 -10.70
N PRO A 202 -27.04 -17.34 -11.76
CA PRO A 202 -27.36 -16.90 -13.11
C PRO A 202 -28.75 -16.27 -13.27
N ASP A 203 -29.76 -16.80 -12.60
CA ASP A 203 -31.14 -16.27 -12.61
C ASP A 203 -31.23 -14.88 -11.94
N GLN A 204 -30.52 -14.69 -10.83
CA GLN A 204 -30.43 -13.40 -10.15
C GLN A 204 -29.77 -12.33 -11.04
N LEU A 205 -28.69 -12.70 -11.75
CA LEU A 205 -28.03 -11.82 -12.71
C LEU A 205 -28.97 -11.47 -13.86
N GLU A 206 -29.63 -12.46 -14.46
CA GLU A 206 -30.58 -12.24 -15.55
C GLU A 206 -31.69 -11.27 -15.14
N ASP A 207 -32.23 -11.43 -13.94
CA ASP A 207 -33.28 -10.56 -13.39
C ASP A 207 -32.81 -9.14 -13.08
N PHE A 208 -31.55 -8.96 -12.69
CA PHE A 208 -30.93 -7.64 -12.60
C PHE A 208 -30.80 -6.99 -13.99
N LEU A 209 -30.23 -7.71 -14.95
CA LEU A 209 -29.97 -7.22 -16.31
C LEU A 209 -31.27 -6.82 -17.04
N LYS A 210 -32.39 -7.52 -16.82
CA LYS A 210 -33.72 -7.17 -17.35
C LYS A 210 -34.21 -5.78 -16.94
N THR A 211 -33.68 -5.22 -15.85
CA THR A 211 -34.06 -3.87 -15.39
C THR A 211 -33.26 -2.75 -16.03
N LEU A 212 -32.27 -3.09 -16.85
CA LEU A 212 -31.39 -2.14 -17.53
C LEU A 212 -31.78 -1.98 -18.99
N PRO A 213 -31.43 -0.85 -19.63
CA PRO A 213 -31.53 -0.72 -21.08
C PRO A 213 -30.76 -1.84 -21.78
N ALA A 214 -31.36 -2.49 -22.78
CA ALA A 214 -30.76 -3.64 -23.47
C ALA A 214 -29.30 -3.46 -23.93
N PRO A 215 -28.88 -2.29 -24.47
CA PRO A 215 -27.48 -2.08 -24.82
C PRO A 215 -26.54 -2.07 -23.61
N THR A 216 -27.00 -1.58 -22.46
CA THR A 216 -26.24 -1.56 -21.22
C THR A 216 -26.16 -2.96 -20.60
N ALA A 217 -27.29 -3.68 -20.58
CA ALA A 217 -27.35 -5.06 -20.10
C ALA A 217 -26.37 -5.96 -20.86
N ALA A 218 -26.36 -5.88 -22.19
CA ALA A 218 -25.45 -6.67 -23.03
C ALA A 218 -23.97 -6.34 -22.80
N LYS A 219 -23.64 -5.07 -22.50
CA LYS A 219 -22.27 -4.67 -22.17
C LYS A 219 -21.83 -5.18 -20.80
N LEU A 220 -22.67 -5.02 -19.78
CA LEU A 220 -22.37 -5.56 -18.45
C LEU A 220 -22.16 -7.07 -18.51
N ASP A 221 -23.08 -7.81 -19.14
CA ASP A 221 -22.99 -9.26 -19.27
C ASP A 221 -21.71 -9.71 -20.00
N GLY A 222 -21.33 -9.01 -21.06
CA GLY A 222 -20.10 -9.29 -21.82
C GLY A 222 -18.80 -8.95 -21.10
N GLU A 223 -18.84 -8.13 -20.04
CA GLU A 223 -17.69 -7.75 -19.21
C GLU A 223 -17.49 -8.71 -18.01
N LEU A 224 -18.47 -9.55 -17.69
CA LEU A 224 -18.37 -10.47 -16.57
C LEU A 224 -17.45 -11.64 -16.88
N ASP A 225 -16.43 -11.83 -16.05
CA ASP A 225 -15.63 -13.03 -16.11
C ASP A 225 -16.46 -14.24 -15.69
N SER A 226 -16.27 -15.35 -16.42
CA SER A 226 -16.92 -16.64 -16.18
C SER A 226 -16.40 -17.36 -14.92
N ASP A 227 -15.76 -16.62 -14.02
CA ASP A 227 -14.89 -17.21 -13.01
C ASP A 227 -15.67 -18.11 -12.05
N SER A 228 -15.05 -19.26 -11.74
CA SER A 228 -15.66 -20.45 -11.12
C SER A 228 -15.31 -20.64 -9.64
N GLY A 229 -14.70 -19.61 -9.04
CA GLY A 229 -14.31 -19.61 -7.63
C GLY A 229 -15.49 -19.44 -6.67
N ALA A 230 -15.20 -19.57 -5.37
CA ALA A 230 -16.15 -19.27 -4.29
C ALA A 230 -16.34 -17.75 -4.12
N VAL A 231 -16.84 -17.08 -5.15
CA VAL A 231 -17.11 -15.64 -5.17
C VAL A 231 -18.60 -15.36 -5.08
N ARG A 232 -18.95 -14.27 -4.40
CA ARG A 232 -20.28 -13.68 -4.41
C ARG A 232 -20.26 -12.44 -5.30
N ARG A 233 -21.32 -12.23 -6.07
CA ARG A 233 -21.45 -11.09 -6.98
C ARG A 233 -22.54 -10.15 -6.47
N PHE A 234 -22.25 -8.85 -6.45
CA PHE A 234 -23.18 -7.82 -5.99
C PHE A 234 -23.35 -6.77 -7.07
N ALA A 235 -24.59 -6.55 -7.49
CA ALA A 235 -24.96 -5.59 -8.52
C ALA A 235 -25.62 -4.37 -7.89
N PHE A 236 -25.25 -3.20 -8.40
CA PHE A 236 -25.75 -1.91 -7.94
C PHE A 236 -26.20 -1.07 -9.12
N ILE A 237 -27.32 -0.38 -8.95
CA ILE A 237 -27.69 0.83 -9.69
C ILE A 237 -27.53 1.97 -8.70
N ASN A 238 -26.62 2.89 -8.97
CA ASN A 238 -26.37 4.02 -8.08
C ASN A 238 -26.00 5.27 -8.89
N ARG A 239 -25.62 6.37 -8.23
CA ARG A 239 -25.25 7.62 -8.87
C ARG A 239 -23.86 8.07 -8.44
N GLY A 240 -23.11 8.62 -9.38
CA GLY A 240 -21.74 9.06 -9.13
C GLY A 240 -21.19 9.95 -10.24
N CYS A 241 -20.00 10.48 -10.02
CA CYS A 241 -19.31 11.33 -11.00
C CYS A 241 -18.06 10.67 -11.60
N GLY A 242 -17.75 9.43 -11.19
CA GLY A 242 -16.62 8.67 -11.70
C GLY A 242 -16.98 7.79 -12.89
N THR A 243 -15.94 7.27 -13.54
CA THR A 243 -16.01 6.21 -14.55
C THR A 243 -15.78 4.81 -13.95
N SER A 244 -15.55 4.74 -12.64
CA SER A 244 -15.44 3.51 -11.86
C SER A 244 -15.96 3.71 -10.44
N ALA A 245 -16.07 2.62 -9.70
CA ALA A 245 -16.41 2.60 -8.30
C ALA A 245 -15.63 1.49 -7.59
N VAL A 246 -15.49 1.62 -6.28
CA VAL A 246 -14.99 0.58 -5.39
C VAL A 246 -16.11 0.15 -4.45
N LEU A 247 -16.04 -1.05 -3.88
CA LEU A 247 -17.00 -1.48 -2.87
C LEU A 247 -16.45 -1.18 -1.48
N GLN A 248 -17.16 -0.35 -0.73
CA GLN A 248 -16.99 -0.27 0.71
C GLN A 248 -17.61 -1.52 1.33
N LEU A 249 -16.81 -2.26 2.08
CA LEU A 249 -17.23 -3.45 2.80
C LEU A 249 -16.95 -3.24 4.28
N THR A 250 -17.98 -3.36 5.09
CA THR A 250 -17.95 -3.25 6.56
C THR A 250 -18.78 -4.38 7.15
N GLU A 251 -18.70 -4.62 8.46
CA GLU A 251 -19.50 -5.65 9.12
C GLU A 251 -21.01 -5.49 8.88
N GLU A 252 -21.49 -4.25 8.82
CA GLU A 252 -22.91 -3.93 8.71
C GLU A 252 -23.40 -3.70 7.28
N ARG A 253 -22.52 -3.33 6.33
CA ARG A 253 -22.94 -2.90 4.99
C ARG A 253 -21.94 -3.15 3.87
N LEU A 254 -22.49 -3.36 2.67
CA LEU A 254 -21.79 -3.27 1.38
C LEU A 254 -22.35 -2.10 0.57
N ARG A 255 -21.50 -1.15 0.19
CA ARG A 255 -21.91 0.08 -0.49
C ARG A 255 -20.94 0.47 -1.60
N PRO A 256 -21.39 0.78 -2.83
CA PRO A 256 -20.50 1.26 -3.86
C PRO A 256 -20.08 2.70 -3.54
N VAL A 257 -18.78 2.97 -3.61
CA VAL A 257 -18.21 4.31 -3.45
C VAL A 257 -17.64 4.70 -4.81
N PRO A 258 -18.19 5.72 -5.49
CA PRO A 258 -17.65 6.19 -6.75
C PRO A 258 -16.20 6.61 -6.58
N SER A 259 -15.32 6.12 -7.46
CA SER A 259 -13.93 6.58 -7.48
C SER A 259 -13.93 7.99 -8.06
N ALA A 260 -13.57 8.99 -7.25
CA ALA A 260 -13.33 10.32 -7.77
C ALA A 260 -12.09 10.27 -8.66
N GLU A 261 -12.18 10.82 -9.88
CA GLU A 261 -10.97 11.12 -10.65
C GLU A 261 -10.12 12.13 -9.86
N VAL A 262 -8.79 12.00 -9.93
CA VAL A 262 -7.83 12.86 -9.23
C VAL A 262 -8.20 14.34 -9.43
N GLY A 263 -8.45 15.08 -8.34
CA GLY A 263 -8.90 16.49 -8.36
C GLY A 263 -10.41 16.72 -8.16
N GLY A 264 -11.23 15.68 -8.03
CA GLY A 264 -12.70 15.77 -8.01
C GLY A 264 -13.34 15.94 -6.63
N ALA A 265 -13.07 17.04 -5.92
CA ALA A 265 -13.62 17.25 -4.57
C ALA A 265 -15.13 17.53 -4.51
N ASN A 266 -15.87 17.65 -5.61
CA ASN A 266 -17.33 17.85 -5.56
C ASN A 266 -18.06 17.19 -6.74
N CYS A 267 -18.77 16.09 -6.46
CA CYS A 267 -19.68 15.47 -7.41
C CYS A 267 -20.99 16.28 -7.51
N HIS A 268 -20.97 17.39 -8.27
CA HIS A 268 -22.12 18.29 -8.37
C HIS A 268 -23.30 17.71 -9.18
N HIS A 269 -23.03 16.80 -10.11
CA HIS A 269 -24.05 16.22 -11.00
C HIS A 269 -23.89 14.70 -11.13
N PRO A 270 -24.24 13.94 -10.07
CA PRO A 270 -24.11 12.49 -10.08
C PRO A 270 -25.03 11.89 -11.16
N ARG A 271 -24.44 11.13 -12.08
CA ARG A 271 -25.14 10.41 -13.14
C ARG A 271 -25.40 8.97 -12.69
N PRO A 272 -26.52 8.37 -13.09
CA PRO A 272 -26.78 6.98 -12.77
C PRO A 272 -25.78 6.07 -13.49
N TYR A 273 -25.39 5.00 -12.82
CA TYR A 273 -24.54 3.94 -13.36
C TYR A 273 -25.02 2.59 -12.81
N ALA A 274 -24.65 1.52 -13.50
CA ALA A 274 -24.75 0.15 -13.03
C ALA A 274 -23.35 -0.43 -12.84
N ALA A 275 -23.11 -1.12 -11.73
CA ALA A 275 -21.82 -1.75 -11.43
C ALA A 275 -22.03 -3.14 -10.84
N ILE A 276 -21.12 -4.07 -11.17
CA ILE A 276 -21.10 -5.42 -10.60
C ILE A 276 -19.73 -5.64 -9.95
N PHE A 277 -19.75 -6.04 -8.69
CA PHE A 277 -18.55 -6.35 -7.90
C PHE A 277 -18.51 -7.83 -7.57
N THR A 278 -17.32 -8.42 -7.54
CA THR A 278 -17.05 -9.74 -6.95
C THR A 278 -16.36 -9.57 -5.61
N VAL A 279 -16.73 -10.41 -4.65
CA VAL A 279 -16.06 -10.54 -3.35
C VAL A 279 -15.90 -12.03 -3.05
N HIS A 280 -14.74 -12.45 -2.57
CA HIS A 280 -14.57 -13.83 -2.14
C HIS A 280 -15.54 -14.13 -0.97
N ALA A 281 -16.19 -15.30 -0.98
CA ALA A 281 -17.31 -15.58 -0.08
C ALA A 281 -16.93 -15.53 1.41
N ASP A 282 -15.69 -15.89 1.75
CA ASP A 282 -15.16 -15.80 3.12
C ASP A 282 -14.88 -14.36 3.60
N ARG A 283 -14.97 -13.38 2.69
CA ARG A 283 -14.78 -11.95 2.98
C ARG A 283 -16.08 -11.16 3.01
N VAL A 284 -17.22 -11.77 2.70
CA VAL A 284 -18.49 -11.09 2.84
C VAL A 284 -18.97 -11.24 4.29
N PRO A 285 -19.12 -10.14 5.06
CA PRO A 285 -19.56 -10.25 6.43
C PRO A 285 -20.99 -10.80 6.48
N PRO A 286 -21.28 -11.71 7.44
CA PRO A 286 -22.56 -12.42 7.46
C PRO A 286 -23.77 -11.51 7.73
N GLU A 287 -23.54 -10.39 8.42
CA GLU A 287 -24.57 -9.44 8.82
C GLU A 287 -24.69 -8.25 7.86
N ALA A 288 -23.80 -8.16 6.88
CA ALA A 288 -23.74 -6.99 6.02
C ALA A 288 -24.95 -6.92 5.08
N VAL A 289 -25.65 -5.78 5.12
CA VAL A 289 -26.76 -5.48 4.22
C VAL A 289 -26.28 -4.72 2.99
N LEU A 290 -26.98 -4.88 1.87
CA LEU A 290 -26.71 -4.11 0.67
C LEU A 290 -27.30 -2.71 0.82
N ASP A 291 -26.44 -1.69 0.75
CA ASP A 291 -26.83 -0.30 0.88
C ASP A 291 -27.08 0.32 -0.51
N GLU A 292 -28.31 0.79 -0.72
CA GLU A 292 -28.76 1.39 -1.97
C GLU A 292 -28.41 2.90 -2.04
N ASP A 293 -28.11 3.53 -0.90
CA ASP A 293 -27.88 4.98 -0.79
C ASP A 293 -26.37 5.30 -0.74
N ALA A 294 -25.78 5.69 -1.88
CA ALA A 294 -24.40 6.19 -1.93
C ALA A 294 -24.29 7.72 -1.86
#